data_AF-A0A736R8I2-F1
#
_entry.id   AF-A0A736R8I2-F1
#
_cell.length_a   1.000
_cell.length_b   1.000
_cell.length_c   1.000
_cell.angle_alpha   90.00
_cell.angle_beta   90.00
_cell.angle_gamma   90.00
#
_symmetry.space_group_name_H-M   'P 1'
#
loop_
_entity.id
_entity.type
_entity.pdbx_description
1 polymer ?
#
loop_
_entity_poly.entity_id
_entity_poly.type
_entity_poly.pdbx_seq_one_letter_code
_entity_poly.pdbx_strand_id
1 'polypeptide(L)' 'MANRKSRRAHADRLHTQTEIDRRLERAHSLASYLSSDLLRLPYGPMPLWLPSVLDYIADDIGDIQALLNRPSHTA' A
#
# COMPACT_ATOMS: atom_id res chain seq x y z
N MET A 1 19.71 29.62 0.09
CA MET A 1 18.35 29.08 0.35
C MET A 1 17.93 27.96 -0.61
N ALA A 2 18.37 27.95 -1.87
CA ALA A 2 18.03 26.93 -2.88
C ALA A 2 18.37 25.48 -2.47
N ASN A 3 19.55 25.24 -1.86
CA ASN A 3 19.98 23.90 -1.45
C ASN A 3 19.06 23.27 -0.36
N ARG A 4 18.47 24.08 0.51
CA ARG A 4 17.52 23.59 1.53
C ARG A 4 16.18 23.15 0.93
N LYS A 5 15.72 23.82 -0.13
CA LYS A 5 14.47 23.45 -0.86
C LYS A 5 14.65 22.13 -1.61
N SER A 6 15.76 21.99 -2.35
CA SER A 6 16.09 20.75 -3.07
C SER A 6 16.21 19.54 -2.14
N ARG A 7 16.88 19.69 -0.98
CA ARG A 7 17.01 18.61 0.01
C ARG A 7 15.66 18.18 0.60
N ARG A 8 14.73 19.11 0.82
CA ARG A 8 13.36 18.79 1.29
C ARG A 8 12.58 18.04 0.22
N ALA A 9 12.58 18.52 -1.02
CA ALA A 9 11.92 17.84 -2.14
C ALA A 9 12.46 16.41 -2.35
N HIS A 10 13.77 16.20 -2.17
CA HIS A 10 14.36 14.86 -2.23
C HIS A 10 13.90 13.95 -1.08
N ALA A 11 13.89 14.46 0.16
CA ALA A 11 13.39 13.71 1.31
C ALA A 11 11.90 13.37 1.18
N ASP A 12 11.09 14.30 0.68
CA ASP A 12 9.65 14.09 0.45
C ASP A 12 9.41 13.01 -0.62
N ARG A 13 10.24 12.99 -1.68
CA ARG A 13 10.20 11.96 -2.71
C ARG A 13 10.60 10.59 -2.18
N LEU A 14 11.69 10.51 -1.41
CA LEU A 14 12.12 9.25 -0.79
C LEU A 14 11.08 8.71 0.19
N HIS A 15 10.48 9.59 1.01
CA HIS A 15 9.41 9.21 1.92
C HIS A 15 8.19 8.67 1.17
N THR A 16 7.77 9.36 0.10
CA THR A 16 6.66 8.91 -0.76
C THR A 16 6.93 7.54 -1.37
N GLN A 17 8.14 7.31 -1.90
CA GLN A 17 8.52 6.01 -2.45
C GLN A 17 8.52 4.92 -1.38
N THR A 18 9.09 5.21 -0.20
CA THR A 18 9.12 4.27 0.93
C THR A 18 7.72 3.84 1.35
N GLU A 19 6.76 4.78 1.40
CA GLU A 19 5.39 4.46 1.77
C GLU A 19 4.66 3.65 0.70
N ILE A 20 4.92 3.92 -0.59
CA ILE A 20 4.41 3.10 -1.70
C ILE A 20 4.96 1.66 -1.59
N ASP A 21 6.27 1.51 -1.42
CA ASP A 21 6.92 0.20 -1.36
C ASP A 21 6.41 -0.62 -0.18
N ARG A 22 6.26 0.02 1.00
CA ARG A 22 5.71 -0.60 2.21
C ARG A 22 4.28 -1.10 2.01
N ARG A 23 3.42 -0.30 1.37
CA ARG A 23 2.02 -0.66 1.11
C ARG A 23 1.91 -1.79 0.06
N LEU A 24 2.75 -1.75 -0.98
CA LEU A 24 2.84 -2.81 -1.96
C LEU A 24 3.29 -4.14 -1.34
N GLU A 25 4.33 -4.13 -0.51
CA GLU A 25 4.82 -5.31 0.20
C GLU A 25 3.71 -5.92 1.08
N ARG A 26 2.98 -5.07 1.80
CA ARG A 26 1.88 -5.48 2.67
C ARG A 26 0.72 -6.10 1.89
N ALA A 27 0.24 -5.42 0.86
CA ALA A 27 -0.83 -5.92 0.00
C ALA A 27 -0.43 -7.25 -0.67
N HIS A 28 0.82 -7.35 -1.16
CA HIS A 28 1.35 -8.58 -1.74
C HIS A 28 1.41 -9.73 -0.72
N SER A 29 1.87 -9.45 0.49
CA SER A 29 1.95 -10.44 1.57
C SER A 29 0.56 -10.94 1.95
N LEU A 30 -0.40 -10.03 2.15
CA LEU A 30 -1.79 -10.38 2.47
C LEU A 30 -2.44 -11.21 1.35
N ALA A 31 -2.27 -10.82 0.09
CA ALA A 31 -2.78 -11.58 -1.05
C ALA A 31 -2.17 -12.99 -1.14
N SER A 32 -0.86 -13.12 -0.87
CA SER A 32 -0.15 -14.40 -0.87
C SER A 32 -0.68 -15.34 0.22
N TYR A 33 -0.82 -14.86 1.47
CA TYR A 33 -1.38 -15.65 2.57
C TYR A 33 -2.87 -15.97 2.34
N LEU A 34 -3.65 -15.00 1.89
CA LEU A 34 -5.07 -15.15 1.60
C LEU A 34 -5.31 -16.31 0.62
N SER A 35 -4.54 -16.38 -0.46
CA SER A 35 -4.68 -17.47 -1.45
C SER A 35 -4.39 -18.83 -0.83
N SER A 36 -3.40 -18.91 0.05
CA SER A 36 -3.03 -20.15 0.75
C SER A 36 -4.10 -20.58 1.76
N ASP A 37 -4.65 -19.63 2.52
CA ASP A 37 -5.68 -19.89 3.53
C ASP A 37 -7.01 -20.30 2.89
N LEU A 38 -7.42 -19.65 1.80
CA LEU A 38 -8.63 -20.01 1.06
C LEU A 38 -8.56 -21.43 0.49
N LEU A 39 -7.39 -21.87 0.02
CA LEU A 39 -7.21 -23.24 -0.50
C LEU A 39 -7.24 -24.31 0.61
N ARG A 40 -6.91 -23.94 1.84
CA ARG A 40 -6.92 -24.85 3.01
C ARG A 40 -8.24 -24.85 3.74
N LEU A 41 -9.14 -23.93 3.41
CA LEU A 41 -10.41 -23.79 4.09
C LEU A 41 -11.29 -25.02 3.80
N PRO A 42 -11.88 -25.67 4.83
CA PRO A 42 -12.86 -26.71 4.60
C PRO A 42 -14.08 -26.12 3.88
N TYR A 43 -14.79 -26.94 3.10
CA TYR A 43 -16.08 -26.57 2.54
C TYR A 43 -17.01 -26.12 3.68
N GLY A 44 -17.41 -24.85 3.66
CA GLY A 44 -18.11 -24.22 4.78
C GLY A 44 -18.38 -22.73 4.55
N PRO A 45 -18.95 -22.04 5.55
CA PRO A 45 -19.22 -20.62 5.46
C PRO A 45 -17.93 -19.82 5.28
N MET A 46 -18.03 -18.74 4.51
CA MET A 46 -16.93 -17.82 4.26
C MET A 46 -16.36 -17.27 5.59
N PRO A 47 -15.03 -17.18 5.76
CA PRO A 47 -14.45 -16.67 7.00
C PRO A 47 -14.87 -15.23 7.27
N LEU A 48 -15.23 -14.93 8.52
CA LEU A 48 -15.62 -13.57 8.92
C LEU A 48 -14.49 -12.54 8.75
N TRP A 49 -13.23 -13.00 8.72
CA TRP A 49 -12.06 -12.14 8.51
C TRP A 49 -11.83 -11.81 7.02
N LEU A 50 -12.42 -12.57 6.09
CA LEU A 50 -12.15 -12.42 4.65
C LEU A 50 -12.49 -11.02 4.13
N PRO A 51 -13.68 -10.43 4.45
CA PRO A 51 -13.99 -9.07 4.03
C PRO A 51 -12.96 -8.06 4.54
N SER A 52 -12.52 -8.18 5.79
CA SER A 52 -11.54 -7.25 6.37
C SER A 52 -10.17 -7.32 5.70
N VAL A 53 -9.72 -8.50 5.27
CA VAL A 53 -8.46 -8.65 4.52
C VAL A 53 -8.58 -8.02 3.13
N LEU A 54 -9.73 -8.21 2.47
CA LEU A 54 -9.99 -7.60 1.16
C LEU A 54 -10.07 -6.07 1.25
N ASP A 55 -10.74 -5.54 2.27
CA ASP A 55 -10.80 -4.10 2.54
C ASP A 55 -9.39 -3.54 2.75
N TYR A 56 -8.54 -4.22 3.51
CA TYR A 56 -7.16 -3.76 3.76
C TYR A 56 -6.31 -3.68 2.49
N ILE A 57 -6.48 -4.64 1.57
CA ILE A 57 -5.82 -4.63 0.26
C ILE A 57 -6.39 -3.51 -0.62
N ALA A 58 -7.70 -3.29 -0.59
CA ALA A 58 -8.36 -2.22 -1.35
C ALA A 58 -7.92 -0.84 -0.86
N ASP A 59 -7.86 -0.65 0.46
CA ASP A 59 -7.33 0.54 1.11
C ASP A 59 -5.90 0.80 0.65
N ASP A 60 -5.01 -0.21 0.72
CA ASP A 60 -3.62 -0.10 0.24
C ASP A 60 -3.52 0.37 -1.21
N ILE A 61 -4.37 -0.15 -2.10
CA ILE A 61 -4.42 0.27 -3.50
C ILE A 61 -4.85 1.73 -3.64
N GLY A 62 -5.92 2.15 -2.96
CA GLY A 62 -6.40 3.53 -3.00
C GLY A 62 -5.35 4.51 -2.45
N ASP A 63 -4.68 4.10 -1.38
CA ASP A 63 -3.61 4.82 -0.72
C ASP A 63 -2.37 4.99 -1.62
N ILE A 64 -1.98 3.95 -2.37
CA ILE A 64 -0.92 4.02 -3.37
C ILE A 64 -1.31 4.95 -4.52
N GLN A 65 -2.55 4.85 -5.02
CA GLN A 65 -3.04 5.74 -6.08
C GLN A 65 -3.01 7.21 -5.64
N ALA A 66 -3.38 7.49 -4.39
CA ALA A 66 -3.32 8.85 -3.84
C ALA A 66 -1.86 9.37 -3.76
N LEU A 67 -0.90 8.52 -3.36
CA LEU A 67 0.52 8.88 -3.31
C LEU A 67 1.11 9.12 -4.70
N LEU A 68 0.73 8.30 -5.70
CA LEU A 68 1.17 8.46 -7.09
C LEU A 68 0.58 9.71 -7.76
N ASN A 69 -0.67 10.05 -7.44
CA ASN A 69 -1.37 11.21 -7.99
C ASN A 69 -1.07 12.50 -7.24
N ARG A 70 -0.25 12.46 -6.18
CA ARG A 70 0.11 13.65 -5.42
C ARG A 70 0.94 14.57 -6.33
N PRO A 71 0.48 15.78 -6.65
CA PRO A 71 1.23 16.66 -7.53
C PRO A 71 2.58 16.93 -6.88
N SER A 72 3.65 16.57 -7.60
CA SER A 72 5.00 17.00 -7.25
C SER A 72 4.97 18.51 -7.23
N HIS A 73 4.95 19.12 -6.04
CA HIS A 73 5.03 20.56 -5.88
C HIS A 73 6.31 21.05 -6.58
N THR A 74 6.17 21.49 -7.83
CA THR A 74 7.17 22.27 -8.53
C THR A 74 7.19 23.64 -7.86
N ALA A 75 8.18 23.84 -7.00
CA ALA A 75 8.48 25.08 -6.30
C ALA A 75 9.66 25.81 -6.92
#